data_AF-X0UTE0-F1
#
_entry.id   AF-X0UTE0-F1
#
_cell.length_a   1.000
_cell.length_b   1.000
_cell.length_c   1.000
_cell.angle_alpha   90.00
_cell.angle_beta   90.00
_cell.angle_gamma   90.00
#
_symmetry.space_group_name_H-M   'P 1'
#
loop_
_entity.id
_entity.type
_entity.pdbx_description
1 polymer ?
#
loop_
_entity_poly.entity_id
_entity_poly.type
_entity_poly.pdbx_seq_one_letter_code
_entity_poly.pdbx_strand_id
1 'polypeptide(L)'
;PKVLQALPDSDNFYSEIHRLIYEEVINLLNKNKPIDIVTLKEEFRKKNKLKDIGGAVYLADLVNSVPTTANVDYYAQIVREKYILRDLLKVVASITSLSYDSSQDLDVILDKAQSFIFDITRKRIKSPVLHIKEILTDTFEHIEALYEKKEHITGVPTGFDQFDRLTSGFQPSDLIIIAGRPSMGKTSLALNIARYASVEAHIPLVIFSLESAKEQLVEHLLCSEARVNSQKLRVGLLSEEDWTKLTDAAGILADAPIYIDDTPNMGVLELRAK
;
A
#
# COMPACT_ATOMS: atom_id res chain seq x y z
N PRO A 1 -22.45 11.54 -3.34
CA PRO A 1 -23.29 10.64 -2.52
C PRO A 1 -22.47 9.43 -2.06
N LYS A 2 -22.65 8.92 -0.83
CA LYS A 2 -21.88 7.78 -0.29
C LYS A 2 -21.97 6.52 -1.17
N VAL A 3 -23.13 6.27 -1.76
CA VAL A 3 -23.36 5.14 -2.70
C VAL A 3 -22.43 5.17 -3.91
N LEU A 4 -22.11 6.35 -4.46
CA LEU A 4 -21.16 6.49 -5.59
C LEU A 4 -19.72 6.17 -5.21
N GLN A 5 -19.36 6.28 -3.94
CA GLN A 5 -18.04 5.87 -3.46
C GLN A 5 -17.93 4.33 -3.47
N ALA A 6 -19.00 3.64 -3.07
CA ALA A 6 -19.06 2.17 -3.07
C ALA A 6 -19.25 1.59 -4.48
N LEU A 7 -20.12 2.21 -5.29
CA LEU A 7 -20.54 1.77 -6.62
C LEU A 7 -20.23 2.87 -7.66
N PRO A 8 -18.98 2.97 -8.15
CA PRO A 8 -18.58 4.06 -9.03
C PRO A 8 -19.16 3.96 -10.45
N ASP A 9 -19.53 2.76 -10.89
CA ASP A 9 -19.98 2.48 -12.25
C ASP A 9 -21.17 1.51 -12.27
N SER A 10 -21.89 1.48 -13.38
CA SER A 10 -23.04 0.59 -13.57
C SER A 10 -22.66 -0.88 -13.64
N ASP A 11 -21.42 -1.23 -14.01
CA ASP A 11 -20.96 -2.63 -14.14
C ASP A 11 -20.96 -3.40 -12.80
N ASN A 12 -20.97 -2.67 -11.69
CA ASN A 12 -21.19 -3.22 -10.35
C ASN A 12 -22.48 -4.04 -10.25
N PHE A 13 -23.52 -3.70 -11.01
CA PHE A 13 -24.77 -4.46 -11.02
C PHE A 13 -24.67 -5.70 -11.93
N TYR A 14 -25.28 -6.81 -11.49
CA TYR A 14 -25.36 -8.03 -12.31
C TYR A 14 -26.46 -7.95 -13.36
N SER A 15 -27.65 -7.46 -12.95
CA SER A 15 -28.80 -7.28 -13.83
C SER A 15 -28.59 -6.13 -14.80
N GLU A 16 -28.75 -6.40 -16.09
CA GLU A 16 -28.67 -5.39 -17.16
C GLU A 16 -29.67 -4.24 -16.93
N ILE A 17 -30.87 -4.56 -16.46
CA ILE A 17 -31.89 -3.56 -16.12
C ILE A 17 -31.35 -2.59 -15.05
N HIS A 18 -30.74 -3.11 -13.99
CA HIS A 18 -30.17 -2.28 -12.94
C HIS A 18 -28.96 -1.46 -13.43
N ARG A 19 -28.16 -2.00 -14.35
CA ARG A 19 -27.06 -1.25 -14.99
C ARG A 19 -27.59 -0.02 -15.71
N LEU A 20 -28.59 -0.20 -16.56
CA LEU A 20 -29.21 0.87 -17.33
C LEU A 20 -29.81 1.94 -16.42
N ILE A 21 -30.56 1.52 -15.39
CA ILE A 21 -31.16 2.44 -14.42
C ILE A 21 -30.06 3.24 -13.68
N TYR A 22 -29.03 2.58 -13.18
CA TYR A 22 -27.95 3.24 -12.44
C TYR A 22 -27.12 4.19 -13.33
N GLU A 23 -26.86 3.81 -14.58
CA GLU A 23 -26.22 4.68 -15.56
C GLU A 23 -27.02 5.96 -15.78
N GLU A 24 -28.36 5.88 -15.87
CA GLU A 24 -29.20 7.06 -16.00
C GLU A 24 -29.20 7.92 -14.74
N VAL A 25 -29.19 7.30 -13.56
CA VAL A 25 -29.04 7.99 -12.27
C VAL A 25 -27.73 8.79 -12.23
N ILE A 26 -26.61 8.19 -12.67
CA ILE A 26 -25.32 8.90 -12.78
C ILE A 26 -25.42 10.05 -13.79
N ASN A 27 -26.03 9.83 -14.95
CA ASN A 27 -26.18 10.85 -15.99
C ASN A 27 -27.01 12.05 -15.51
N LEU A 28 -28.10 11.80 -14.79
CA LEU A 28 -28.93 12.84 -14.19
C LEU A 28 -28.18 13.60 -13.11
N LEU A 29 -27.42 12.90 -12.27
CA LEU A 29 -26.57 13.50 -11.24
C LEU A 29 -25.53 14.43 -11.86
N ASN A 30 -24.83 13.98 -12.91
CA ASN A 30 -23.83 14.79 -13.63
C ASN A 30 -24.43 16.04 -14.29
N LYS A 31 -25.72 16.00 -14.63
CA LYS A 31 -26.48 17.14 -15.17
C LYS A 31 -27.11 18.01 -14.08
N ASN A 32 -26.84 17.75 -12.79
CA ASN A 32 -27.45 18.40 -11.64
C ASN A 32 -29.00 18.44 -11.71
N LYS A 33 -29.61 17.38 -12.25
CA LYS A 33 -31.07 17.24 -12.29
C LYS A 33 -31.56 16.45 -11.07
N PRO A 34 -32.77 16.73 -10.56
CA PRO A 34 -33.37 15.92 -9.51
C PRO A 34 -33.60 14.48 -9.99
N ILE A 35 -33.33 13.51 -9.12
CA ILE A 35 -33.46 12.09 -9.39
C ILE A 35 -34.69 11.58 -8.64
N ASP A 36 -35.74 11.28 -9.40
CA ASP A 36 -36.98 10.70 -8.90
C ASP A 36 -37.59 9.78 -9.98
N ILE A 37 -38.67 9.08 -9.63
CA ILE A 37 -39.33 8.13 -10.54
C ILE A 37 -39.82 8.85 -11.82
N VAL A 38 -40.30 10.10 -11.71
CA VAL A 38 -40.84 10.86 -12.84
C VAL A 38 -39.71 11.28 -13.77
N THR A 39 -38.60 11.80 -13.24
CA THR A 39 -37.46 12.22 -14.04
C THR A 39 -36.79 11.04 -14.73
N LEU A 40 -36.62 9.90 -14.05
CA LEU A 40 -36.11 8.68 -14.67
C LEU A 40 -37.04 8.16 -15.76
N LYS A 41 -38.35 8.08 -15.49
CA LYS A 41 -39.34 7.64 -16.48
C LYS A 41 -39.31 8.49 -17.75
N GLU A 42 -39.25 9.82 -17.61
CA GLU A 42 -39.22 10.73 -18.75
C GLU A 42 -37.91 10.63 -19.55
N GLU A 43 -36.74 10.47 -18.91
CA GLU A 43 -35.48 10.25 -19.63
C GLU A 43 -35.48 8.91 -20.40
N PHE A 44 -35.94 7.83 -19.78
CA PHE A 44 -36.07 6.53 -20.45
C PHE A 44 -37.09 6.54 -21.59
N ARG A 45 -38.19 7.31 -21.45
CA ARG A 45 -39.18 7.50 -22.50
C ARG A 45 -38.60 8.27 -23.69
N LYS A 46 -37.85 9.35 -23.45
CA LYS A 46 -37.18 10.13 -24.50
C LYS A 46 -36.17 9.30 -25.30
N LYS A 47 -35.48 8.37 -24.62
CA LYS A 47 -34.51 7.46 -25.25
C LYS A 47 -35.15 6.23 -25.90
N ASN A 48 -36.47 6.07 -25.83
CA ASN A 48 -37.20 4.87 -26.25
C ASN A 48 -36.73 3.55 -25.57
N LYS A 49 -36.10 3.64 -24.40
CA LYS A 49 -35.56 2.50 -23.63
C LYS A 49 -36.42 2.10 -22.43
N LEU A 50 -37.60 2.70 -22.27
CA LEU A 50 -38.47 2.43 -21.12
C LEU A 50 -38.93 0.97 -21.05
N LYS A 51 -39.09 0.30 -22.19
CA LYS A 51 -39.45 -1.13 -22.23
C LYS A 51 -38.30 -2.03 -21.78
N ASP A 52 -37.06 -1.64 -22.08
CA ASP A 52 -35.85 -2.43 -21.79
C ASP A 52 -35.62 -2.59 -20.28
N ILE A 53 -36.14 -1.65 -19.48
CA ILE A 53 -36.04 -1.68 -18.01
C ILE A 53 -37.28 -2.26 -17.31
N GLY A 54 -38.18 -2.93 -18.04
CA GLY A 54 -39.42 -3.50 -17.47
C GLY A 54 -40.58 -2.50 -17.34
N GLY A 55 -40.45 -1.30 -17.90
CA GLY A 55 -41.51 -0.28 -17.91
C GLY A 55 -41.62 0.54 -16.62
N ALA A 56 -42.62 1.42 -16.59
CA ALA A 56 -42.84 2.31 -15.45
C ALA A 56 -43.25 1.56 -14.16
N VAL A 57 -43.84 0.37 -14.29
CA VAL A 57 -44.24 -0.47 -13.16
C VAL A 57 -43.01 -0.96 -12.40
N TYR A 58 -41.97 -1.42 -13.11
CA TYR A 58 -40.74 -1.89 -12.48
C TYR A 58 -40.03 -0.82 -11.66
N LEU A 59 -40.00 0.43 -12.14
CA LEU A 59 -39.44 1.55 -11.38
C LEU A 59 -40.23 1.82 -10.08
N ALA A 60 -41.56 1.67 -10.11
CA ALA A 60 -42.39 1.82 -8.91
C ALA A 60 -42.14 0.68 -7.91
N ASP A 61 -42.02 -0.56 -8.41
CA ASP A 61 -41.73 -1.73 -7.58
C ASP A 61 -40.35 -1.61 -6.90
N LEU A 62 -39.34 -1.11 -7.61
CA LEU A 62 -38.01 -0.86 -7.03
C LEU A 62 -38.08 0.09 -5.83
N VAL A 63 -38.86 1.17 -5.92
CA VAL A 63 -39.01 2.11 -4.80
C VAL A 63 -39.74 1.48 -3.61
N ASN A 64 -40.74 0.63 -3.89
CA ASN A 64 -41.48 -0.08 -2.85
C ASN A 64 -40.70 -1.26 -2.24
N SER A 65 -39.64 -1.74 -2.90
CA SER A 65 -38.85 -2.89 -2.45
C SER A 65 -37.82 -2.56 -1.36
N VAL A 66 -37.55 -1.28 -1.10
CA VAL A 66 -36.52 -0.84 -0.15
C VAL A 66 -37.11 -0.72 1.26
N PRO A 67 -36.70 -1.55 2.25
CA PRO A 67 -37.27 -1.50 3.59
C PRO A 67 -36.95 -0.21 4.35
N THR A 68 -35.75 0.34 4.13
CA THR A 68 -35.31 1.63 4.68
C THR A 68 -34.14 2.18 3.88
N THR A 69 -34.13 3.49 3.65
CA THR A 69 -33.03 4.21 3.00
C THR A 69 -31.82 4.39 3.92
N ALA A 70 -31.99 4.20 5.24
CA ALA A 70 -30.90 4.30 6.21
C ALA A 70 -29.80 3.26 5.99
N ASN A 71 -30.15 2.10 5.41
CA ASN A 71 -29.22 0.99 5.17
C ASN A 71 -28.60 1.00 3.76
N VAL A 72 -28.72 2.10 3.02
CA VAL A 72 -28.26 2.17 1.62
C VAL A 72 -26.76 1.87 1.49
N ASP A 73 -25.94 2.30 2.45
CA ASP A 73 -24.50 2.05 2.48
C ASP A 73 -24.21 0.54 2.62
N TYR A 74 -24.98 -0.17 3.45
CA TYR A 74 -24.87 -1.62 3.62
C TYR A 74 -25.28 -2.38 2.36
N TYR A 75 -26.38 -2.00 1.70
CA TYR A 75 -26.79 -2.63 0.45
C TYR A 75 -25.79 -2.38 -0.68
N ALA A 76 -25.23 -1.17 -0.76
CA ALA A 76 -24.19 -0.85 -1.74
C ALA A 76 -22.94 -1.72 -1.53
N GLN A 77 -22.55 -1.98 -0.28
CA GLN A 77 -21.45 -2.86 0.05
C GLN A 77 -21.71 -4.31 -0.40
N ILE A 78 -22.92 -4.84 -0.19
CA ILE A 78 -23.29 -6.18 -0.68
C ILE A 78 -23.14 -6.28 -2.20
N VAL A 79 -23.64 -5.29 -2.95
CA VAL A 79 -23.53 -5.27 -4.42
C VAL A 79 -22.05 -5.23 -4.85
N ARG A 80 -21.24 -4.38 -4.19
CA ARG A 80 -19.80 -4.26 -4.43
C ARG A 80 -19.06 -5.58 -4.19
N GLU A 81 -19.35 -6.27 -3.08
CA GLU A 81 -18.75 -7.57 -2.77
C GLU A 81 -19.07 -8.59 -3.86
N LYS A 82 -20.33 -8.67 -4.30
CA LYS A 82 -20.73 -9.58 -5.39
C LYS A 82 -20.08 -9.20 -6.72
N TYR A 83 -19.87 -7.92 -7.00
CA TYR A 83 -19.14 -7.48 -8.18
C TYR A 83 -17.68 -7.94 -8.17
N ILE A 84 -16.98 -7.76 -7.05
CA ILE A 84 -15.58 -8.19 -6.87
C ILE A 84 -15.46 -9.70 -7.07
N LEU A 85 -16.39 -10.49 -6.52
CA LEU A 85 -16.39 -11.95 -6.73
C LEU A 85 -16.56 -12.32 -8.21
N ARG A 86 -17.39 -11.59 -8.97
CA ARG A 86 -17.51 -11.82 -10.42
C ARG A 86 -16.24 -11.45 -11.18
N ASP A 87 -15.58 -10.36 -10.79
CA ASP A 87 -14.30 -9.95 -11.41
C ASP A 87 -13.20 -10.98 -11.13
N LEU A 88 -13.16 -11.52 -9.90
CA LEU A 88 -12.28 -12.62 -9.53
C LEU A 88 -12.50 -13.87 -10.39
N LEU A 89 -13.76 -14.27 -10.62
CA LEU A 89 -14.05 -15.41 -11.49
C LEU A 89 -13.55 -15.20 -12.92
N LYS A 90 -13.63 -13.97 -13.46
CA LYS A 90 -13.08 -13.66 -14.78
C LYS A 90 -11.56 -13.80 -14.80
N VAL A 91 -10.88 -13.29 -13.77
CA VAL A 91 -9.42 -13.41 -13.64
C VAL A 91 -8.99 -14.87 -13.52
N VAL A 92 -9.69 -15.66 -12.70
CA VAL A 92 -9.41 -17.11 -12.57
C VAL A 92 -9.59 -17.82 -13.91
N ALA A 93 -10.62 -17.49 -14.69
CA ALA A 93 -10.81 -18.02 -16.03
C ALA A 93 -9.65 -17.64 -16.97
N SER A 94 -9.17 -16.39 -16.92
CA SER A 94 -8.00 -15.94 -17.69
C SER A 94 -6.71 -16.66 -17.28
N ILE A 95 -6.47 -16.83 -15.98
CA ILE A 95 -5.31 -17.57 -15.46
C ILE A 95 -5.37 -19.05 -15.88
N THR A 96 -6.55 -19.65 -15.82
CA THR A 96 -6.76 -21.03 -16.28
C THR A 96 -6.43 -21.14 -17.77
N SER A 97 -6.92 -20.21 -18.59
CA SER A 97 -6.60 -20.18 -20.02
C SER A 97 -5.10 -19.98 -20.29
N LEU A 98 -4.43 -19.13 -19.52
CA LEU A 98 -2.97 -18.93 -19.62
C LEU A 98 -2.19 -20.19 -19.24
N SER A 99 -2.67 -20.95 -18.26
CA SER A 99 -2.00 -22.18 -17.78
C SER A 99 -1.99 -23.30 -18.82
N TYR A 100 -2.93 -23.28 -19.78
CA TYR A 100 -2.95 -24.21 -20.91
C TYR A 100 -2.12 -23.74 -22.11
N ASP A 101 -1.63 -22.50 -22.11
CA ASP A 101 -0.82 -21.95 -23.19
C ASP A 101 0.66 -22.30 -23.00
N SER A 102 1.06 -23.47 -23.50
CA SER A 102 2.44 -23.97 -23.46
C SER A 102 3.43 -23.22 -24.39
N SER A 103 3.02 -22.12 -25.02
CA SER A 103 3.92 -21.30 -25.86
C SER A 103 4.72 -20.26 -25.09
N GLN A 104 4.36 -19.98 -23.82
CA GLN A 104 5.00 -18.96 -22.99
C GLN A 104 5.89 -19.56 -21.92
N ASP A 105 6.91 -18.80 -21.54
CA ASP A 105 7.77 -19.13 -20.40
C ASP A 105 6.97 -19.15 -19.09
N LEU A 106 7.29 -20.08 -18.19
CA LEU A 106 6.63 -20.24 -16.89
C LEU A 106 6.68 -18.94 -16.07
N ASP A 107 7.81 -18.25 -16.06
CA ASP A 107 7.99 -17.01 -15.29
C ASP A 107 7.04 -15.91 -15.78
N VAL A 108 6.83 -15.84 -17.10
CA VAL A 108 5.90 -14.88 -17.73
C VAL A 108 4.45 -15.20 -17.39
N ILE A 109 4.08 -16.49 -17.32
CA ILE A 109 2.73 -16.91 -16.92
C ILE A 109 2.46 -16.54 -15.47
N LEU A 110 3.43 -16.79 -14.57
CA LEU A 110 3.33 -16.45 -13.16
C LEU A 110 3.19 -14.94 -12.94
N ASP A 111 4.01 -14.13 -13.61
CA ASP A 111 3.95 -12.66 -13.54
C ASP A 111 2.58 -12.12 -14.02
N LYS A 112 2.04 -12.65 -15.11
CA LYS A 112 0.72 -12.26 -15.62
C LYS A 112 -0.40 -12.62 -14.64
N ALA A 113 -0.35 -13.82 -14.08
CA ALA A 113 -1.34 -14.26 -13.10
C ALA A 113 -1.32 -13.36 -11.85
N GLN A 114 -0.13 -13.02 -11.37
CA GLN A 114 0.06 -12.11 -10.24
C GLN A 114 -0.49 -10.71 -10.55
N SER A 115 -0.22 -10.18 -11.74
CA SER A 115 -0.73 -8.88 -12.20
C SER A 115 -2.27 -8.84 -12.20
N PHE A 116 -2.93 -9.87 -12.71
CA PHE A 116 -4.40 -9.92 -12.75
C PHE A 116 -5.04 -9.93 -11.35
N ILE A 117 -4.46 -10.67 -10.40
CA ILE A 117 -4.93 -10.68 -9.01
C ILE A 117 -4.71 -9.30 -8.36
N PHE A 118 -3.60 -8.65 -8.68
CA PHE A 118 -3.27 -7.34 -8.14
C PHE A 118 -4.23 -6.24 -8.64
N ASP A 119 -4.65 -6.29 -9.90
CA ASP A 119 -5.60 -5.32 -10.47
C ASP A 119 -6.97 -5.37 -9.77
N ILE A 120 -7.44 -6.55 -9.37
CA ILE A 120 -8.66 -6.70 -8.55
C ILE A 120 -8.48 -6.02 -7.19
N THR A 121 -7.30 -6.20 -6.60
CA THR A 121 -6.98 -5.61 -5.28
C THR A 121 -6.91 -4.09 -5.35
N ARG A 122 -6.36 -3.51 -6.42
CA ARG A 122 -6.37 -2.05 -6.65
C ARG A 122 -7.79 -1.47 -6.73
N LYS A 123 -8.73 -2.16 -7.36
CA LYS A 123 -10.15 -1.71 -7.40
C LYS A 123 -10.78 -1.64 -6.00
N ARG A 124 -10.24 -2.37 -5.01
CA ARG A 124 -10.65 -2.31 -3.61
C ARG A 124 -10.13 -1.05 -2.90
N ILE A 125 -8.93 -0.59 -3.25
CA ILE A 125 -8.22 0.52 -2.62
C ILE A 125 -8.46 1.80 -3.43
N LYS A 126 -9.68 2.33 -3.39
CA LYS A 126 -9.86 3.78 -3.55
C LYS A 126 -9.98 4.33 -2.14
N SER A 127 -8.92 4.98 -1.65
CA SER A 127 -9.02 5.77 -0.43
C SER A 127 -10.20 6.74 -0.59
N PRO A 128 -11.08 6.86 0.41
CA PRO A 128 -12.19 7.79 0.33
C PRO A 128 -11.63 9.20 0.09
N VAL A 129 -12.26 9.95 -0.81
CA VAL A 129 -11.98 11.38 -0.92
C VAL A 129 -12.62 12.03 0.30
N LEU A 130 -11.79 12.43 1.26
CA LEU A 130 -12.21 13.08 2.50
C LEU A 130 -12.25 14.60 2.31
N HIS A 131 -13.20 15.25 2.98
CA HIS A 131 -13.21 16.71 3.05
C HIS A 131 -12.12 17.17 4.04
N ILE A 132 -11.42 18.28 3.76
CA ILE A 132 -10.31 18.77 4.60
C ILE A 132 -10.70 18.91 6.08
N LYS A 133 -11.95 19.31 6.35
CA LYS A 133 -12.51 19.41 7.71
C LYS A 133 -12.38 18.12 8.52
N GLU A 134 -12.51 16.96 7.88
CA GLU A 134 -12.40 15.65 8.53
C GLU A 134 -10.96 15.34 8.91
N ILE A 135 -9.97 15.85 8.16
CA ILE A 135 -8.54 15.63 8.38
C ILE A 135 -7.96 16.63 9.41
N LEU A 136 -8.54 17.84 9.49
CA LEU A 136 -8.04 18.91 10.35
C LEU A 136 -8.06 18.53 11.83
N THR A 137 -9.09 17.81 12.31
CA THR A 137 -9.17 17.39 13.71
C THR A 137 -7.99 16.50 14.08
N ASP A 138 -7.77 15.41 13.35
CA ASP A 138 -6.66 14.48 13.57
C ASP A 138 -5.29 15.17 13.45
N THR A 139 -5.19 16.15 12.54
CA THR A 139 -3.95 16.91 12.31
C THR A 139 -3.62 17.81 13.50
N PHE A 140 -4.61 18.49 14.09
CA PHE A 140 -4.40 19.32 15.27
C PHE A 140 -4.06 18.49 16.52
N GLU A 141 -4.69 17.34 16.71
CA GLU A 141 -4.32 16.41 17.78
C GLU A 141 -2.85 15.95 17.66
N HIS A 142 -2.39 15.67 16.43
CA HIS A 142 -0.99 15.35 16.18
C HIS A 142 -0.04 16.52 16.51
N ILE A 143 -0.40 17.75 16.12
CA ILE A 143 0.38 18.96 16.43
C ILE A 143 0.47 19.20 17.93
N GLU A 144 -0.62 19.02 18.68
CA GLU A 144 -0.64 19.14 20.14
C GLU A 144 0.29 18.11 20.79
N ALA A 145 0.22 16.85 20.35
CA ALA A 145 1.12 15.79 20.85
C ALA A 145 2.61 16.12 20.61
N LEU A 146 2.95 16.69 19.45
CA LEU A 146 4.31 17.15 19.16
C LEU A 146 4.73 18.34 20.05
N TYR A 147 3.82 19.29 20.28
CA TYR A 147 4.07 20.44 21.14
C TYR A 147 4.35 20.03 22.59
N GLU A 148 3.61 19.05 23.12
CA GLU A 148 3.76 18.55 24.49
C GLU A 148 5.07 17.80 24.70
N LYS A 149 5.48 16.95 23.74
CA LYS A 149 6.71 16.15 23.83
C LYS A 149 7.98 16.98 23.94
N LYS A 150 8.02 18.16 23.31
CA LYS A 150 9.22 19.04 23.24
C LYS A 150 10.49 18.30 22.77
N GLU A 151 10.33 17.24 21.99
CA GLU A 151 11.43 16.48 21.42
C GLU A 151 11.94 17.17 20.15
N HIS A 152 13.26 17.26 20.01
CA HIS A 152 13.89 17.83 18.82
C HIS A 152 13.88 16.87 17.62
N ILE A 153 13.69 15.57 17.87
CA ILE A 153 13.63 14.53 16.84
C ILE A 153 12.27 13.86 16.96
N THR A 154 11.41 14.10 15.97
CA THR A 154 10.03 13.59 15.95
C THR A 154 9.89 12.31 15.13
N GLY A 155 10.85 12.06 14.25
CA GLY A 155 10.94 10.86 13.40
C GLY A 155 11.98 9.85 13.88
N VAL A 156 12.39 8.95 12.99
CA VAL A 156 13.46 7.98 13.25
C VAL A 156 14.82 8.72 13.27
N PRO A 157 15.59 8.68 14.37
CA PRO A 157 16.88 9.36 14.44
C PRO A 157 17.92 8.67 13.55
N THR A 158 18.80 9.46 12.93
CA THR A 158 19.86 8.95 12.06
C THR A 158 21.19 8.73 12.79
N GLY A 159 21.35 9.35 13.97
CA GLY A 159 22.60 9.34 14.72
C GLY A 159 23.60 10.41 14.27
N PHE A 160 23.20 11.25 13.32
CA PHE A 160 23.95 12.42 12.89
C PHE A 160 23.26 13.68 13.41
N ASP A 161 23.67 14.17 14.59
CA ASP A 161 23.00 15.28 15.30
C ASP A 161 22.68 16.50 14.42
N GLN A 162 23.62 16.91 13.55
CA GLN A 162 23.39 18.05 12.66
C GLN A 162 22.33 17.76 11.61
N PHE A 163 22.31 16.54 11.07
CA PHE A 163 21.31 16.12 10.10
C PHE A 163 19.94 15.98 10.77
N ASP A 164 19.88 15.32 11.93
CA ASP A 164 18.64 15.15 12.69
C ASP A 164 18.04 16.48 13.14
N ARG A 165 18.87 17.50 13.44
CA ARG A 165 18.37 18.87 13.71
C ARG A 165 17.74 19.54 12.49
N LEU A 166 18.22 19.22 11.28
CA LEU A 166 17.69 19.79 10.04
C LEU A 166 16.44 19.06 9.56
N THR A 167 16.35 17.75 9.80
CA THR A 167 15.27 16.90 9.30
C THR A 167 14.24 16.53 10.36
N SER A 168 14.54 16.74 11.64
CA SER A 168 13.80 16.18 12.78
C SER A 168 13.75 14.65 12.78
N GLY A 169 14.74 14.01 12.15
CA GLY A 169 14.76 12.57 11.86
C GLY A 169 13.93 12.20 10.62
N PHE A 170 13.91 10.92 10.27
CA PHE A 170 13.12 10.42 9.14
C PHE A 170 11.65 10.30 9.51
N GLN A 171 10.79 11.01 8.76
CA GLN A 171 9.36 11.10 9.07
C GLN A 171 8.56 9.94 8.44
N PRO A 172 7.44 9.53 9.06
CA PRO A 172 6.54 8.54 8.46
C PRO A 172 6.02 8.99 7.10
N SER A 173 5.88 8.05 6.17
CA SER A 173 5.39 8.26 4.80
C SER A 173 6.36 8.96 3.83
N ASP A 174 7.55 9.35 4.28
CA ASP A 174 8.58 9.91 3.40
C ASP A 174 9.33 8.82 2.62
N LEU A 175 9.67 9.11 1.36
CA LEU A 175 10.62 8.33 0.57
C LEU A 175 11.97 9.07 0.54
N ILE A 176 12.96 8.53 1.26
CA ILE A 176 14.30 9.09 1.34
C ILE A 176 15.22 8.38 0.36
N ILE A 177 15.86 9.15 -0.53
CA ILE A 177 16.74 8.63 -1.58
C ILE A 177 18.18 9.04 -1.28
N ILE A 178 19.04 8.05 -0.98
CA ILE A 178 20.49 8.24 -0.82
C ILE A 178 21.17 7.95 -2.16
N ALA A 179 21.52 9.00 -2.90
CA ALA A 179 22.16 8.90 -4.22
C ALA A 179 23.65 9.28 -4.16
N GLY A 180 24.44 8.64 -5.02
CA GLY A 180 25.90 8.84 -5.07
C GLY A 180 26.58 7.82 -5.98
N ARG A 181 27.79 8.15 -6.47
CA ARG A 181 28.56 7.26 -7.35
C ARG A 181 28.99 5.96 -6.64
N PRO A 182 29.36 4.90 -7.37
CA PRO A 182 30.04 3.74 -6.77
C PRO A 182 31.20 4.19 -5.88
N SER A 183 31.41 3.47 -4.78
CA SER A 183 32.45 3.75 -3.78
C SER A 183 32.34 5.06 -2.99
N MET A 184 31.23 5.81 -3.09
CA MET A 184 31.00 7.01 -2.26
C MET A 184 30.36 6.72 -0.88
N GLY A 185 30.31 5.45 -0.46
CA GLY A 185 29.89 5.09 0.90
C GLY A 185 28.37 5.08 1.16
N LYS A 186 27.52 5.00 0.12
CA LYS A 186 26.05 4.94 0.28
C LYS A 186 25.60 3.82 1.21
N THR A 187 26.09 2.61 0.99
CA THR A 187 25.75 1.43 1.80
C THR A 187 26.23 1.61 3.24
N SER A 188 27.46 2.12 3.43
CA SER A 188 28.00 2.41 4.76
C SER A 188 27.15 3.44 5.50
N LEU A 189 26.72 4.51 4.82
CA LEU A 189 25.84 5.53 5.40
C LEU A 189 24.50 4.92 5.82
N ALA A 190 23.84 4.17 4.93
CA ALA A 190 22.57 3.52 5.22
C ALA A 190 22.66 2.53 6.40
N LEU A 191 23.72 1.72 6.45
CA LEU A 191 23.95 0.79 7.56
C LEU A 191 24.23 1.49 8.88
N ASN A 192 24.94 2.63 8.89
CA ASN A 192 25.17 3.39 10.11
C ASN A 192 23.87 3.99 10.67
N ILE A 193 23.01 4.51 9.79
CA ILE A 193 21.68 5.01 10.17
C ILE A 193 20.83 3.86 10.73
N ALA A 194 20.77 2.72 10.04
CA ALA A 194 20.04 1.55 10.50
C ALA A 194 20.56 1.05 11.86
N ARG A 195 21.89 0.94 12.01
CA ARG A 195 22.52 0.58 13.28
C ARG A 195 22.11 1.54 14.39
N TYR A 196 22.18 2.85 14.18
CA TYR A 196 21.81 3.81 15.22
C TYR A 196 20.32 3.71 15.60
N ALA A 197 19.44 3.67 14.60
CA ALA A 197 18.00 3.56 14.81
C ALA A 197 17.62 2.29 15.58
N SER A 198 18.28 1.16 15.31
CA SER A 198 17.96 -0.12 15.93
C SER A 198 18.67 -0.34 17.26
N VAL A 199 19.96 -0.04 17.35
CA VAL A 199 20.77 -0.27 18.57
C VAL A 199 20.50 0.80 19.63
N GLU A 200 20.52 2.09 19.27
CA GLU A 200 20.37 3.18 20.24
C GLU A 200 18.89 3.47 20.50
N ALA A 201 18.10 3.62 19.42
CA ALA A 201 16.69 3.99 19.54
C ALA A 201 15.72 2.79 19.63
N HIS A 202 16.21 1.55 19.53
CA HIS A 202 15.40 0.32 19.64
C HIS A 202 14.23 0.27 18.64
N ILE A 203 14.39 0.87 17.47
CA ILE A 203 13.37 0.91 16.42
C ILE A 203 13.55 -0.32 15.51
N PRO A 204 12.52 -1.18 15.35
CA PRO A 204 12.56 -2.30 14.42
C PRO A 204 12.68 -1.85 12.98
N LEU A 205 13.55 -2.51 12.21
CA LEU A 205 13.76 -2.18 10.79
C LEU A 205 14.08 -3.40 9.94
N VAL A 206 13.81 -3.28 8.63
CA VAL A 206 14.13 -4.30 7.62
C VAL A 206 15.09 -3.71 6.59
N ILE A 207 16.14 -4.45 6.26
CA ILE A 207 17.13 -4.12 5.23
C ILE A 207 16.98 -5.09 4.07
N PHE A 208 16.64 -4.56 2.90
CA PHE A 208 16.64 -5.31 1.65
C PHE A 208 17.96 -5.06 0.90
N SER A 209 18.75 -6.11 0.69
CA SER A 209 20.04 -6.04 0.01
C SER A 209 20.00 -6.76 -1.32
N LEU A 210 20.04 -6.00 -2.42
CA LEU A 210 20.00 -6.57 -3.78
C LEU A 210 21.40 -6.79 -4.39
N GLU A 211 22.46 -6.30 -3.74
CA GLU A 211 23.83 -6.33 -4.27
C GLU A 211 24.78 -7.16 -3.39
N SER A 212 24.64 -7.07 -2.07
CA SER A 212 25.54 -7.71 -1.10
C SER A 212 24.83 -8.82 -0.33
N ALA A 213 25.52 -9.92 -0.07
CA ALA A 213 25.02 -10.98 0.81
C ALA A 213 24.84 -10.46 2.25
N LYS A 214 23.87 -11.03 2.98
CA LYS A 214 23.57 -10.63 4.37
C LYS A 214 24.79 -10.77 5.29
N GLU A 215 25.64 -11.77 5.10
CA GLU A 215 26.84 -11.98 5.91
C GLU A 215 27.80 -10.79 5.77
N GLN A 216 27.97 -10.25 4.56
CA GLN A 216 28.83 -9.09 4.31
C GLN A 216 28.27 -7.82 4.97
N LEU A 217 26.95 -7.64 5.00
CA LEU A 217 26.32 -6.52 5.70
C LEU A 217 26.51 -6.65 7.21
N VAL A 218 26.36 -7.86 7.77
CA VAL A 218 26.57 -8.14 9.19
C VAL A 218 28.04 -7.91 9.57
N GLU A 219 29.01 -8.32 8.75
CA GLU A 219 30.42 -8.00 8.97
C GLU A 219 30.68 -6.49 9.05
N HIS A 220 30.02 -5.70 8.18
CA HIS A 220 30.12 -4.24 8.22
C HIS A 220 29.52 -3.66 9.50
N LEU A 221 28.35 -4.14 9.92
CA LEU A 221 27.71 -3.72 11.18
C LEU A 221 28.58 -4.07 12.39
N LEU A 222 29.12 -5.29 12.44
CA LEU A 222 30.03 -5.74 13.50
C LEU A 222 31.30 -4.89 13.57
N CYS A 223 31.96 -4.63 12.43
CA CYS A 223 33.14 -3.77 12.40
C CYS A 223 32.82 -2.33 12.85
N SER A 224 31.66 -1.82 12.46
CA SER A 224 31.21 -0.47 12.82
C SER A 224 30.93 -0.35 14.32
N GLU A 225 30.28 -1.37 14.90
CA GLU A 225 29.98 -1.46 16.34
C GLU A 225 31.27 -1.65 17.16
N ALA A 226 32.06 -2.66 16.83
CA ALA A 226 33.27 -3.03 17.55
C ALA A 226 34.43 -2.03 17.37
N ARG A 227 34.32 -1.11 16.40
CA ARG A 227 35.40 -0.21 15.94
C ARG A 227 36.67 -0.98 15.58
N VAL A 228 36.51 -2.12 14.90
CA VAL A 228 37.59 -2.98 14.43
C VAL A 228 37.83 -2.73 12.94
N ASN A 229 39.09 -2.77 12.52
CA ASN A 229 39.46 -2.58 11.12
C ASN A 229 38.95 -3.74 10.25
N SER A 230 38.10 -3.43 9.27
CA SER A 230 37.49 -4.42 8.37
C SER A 230 38.50 -5.19 7.50
N GLN A 231 39.67 -4.61 7.20
CA GLN A 231 40.73 -5.32 6.49
C GLN A 231 41.30 -6.45 7.35
N LYS A 232 41.51 -6.23 8.65
CA LYS A 232 42.00 -7.26 9.58
C LYS A 232 41.03 -8.43 9.67
N LEU A 233 39.73 -8.14 9.76
CA LEU A 233 38.68 -9.15 9.75
C LEU A 233 38.73 -9.97 8.46
N ARG A 234 38.82 -9.31 7.30
CA ARG A 234 38.87 -9.96 5.98
C ARG A 234 40.07 -10.88 5.79
N VAL A 235 41.23 -10.53 6.33
CA VAL A 235 42.46 -11.34 6.24
C VAL A 235 42.64 -12.32 7.40
N GLY A 236 41.72 -12.32 8.38
CA GLY A 236 41.78 -13.18 9.57
C GLY A 236 42.89 -12.83 10.57
N LEU A 237 43.47 -11.64 10.49
CA LEU A 237 44.57 -11.18 11.38
C LEU A 237 44.02 -10.31 12.51
N LEU A 238 43.28 -10.94 13.43
CA LEU A 238 42.70 -10.31 14.61
C LEU A 238 43.56 -10.56 15.86
N SER A 239 43.74 -9.54 16.69
CA SER A 239 44.30 -9.72 18.03
C SER A 239 43.25 -10.29 18.98
N GLU A 240 43.66 -10.77 20.16
CA GLU A 240 42.71 -11.17 21.22
C GLU A 240 41.81 -10.00 21.67
N GLU A 241 42.33 -8.77 21.65
CA GLU A 241 41.54 -7.56 21.93
C GLU A 241 40.47 -7.32 20.85
N ASP A 242 40.83 -7.49 19.57
CA ASP A 242 39.88 -7.35 18.45
C ASP A 242 38.75 -8.40 18.57
N TRP A 243 39.08 -9.64 18.96
CA TRP A 243 38.10 -10.70 19.23
C TRP A 243 37.14 -10.38 20.37
N THR A 244 37.67 -9.79 21.45
CA THR A 244 36.85 -9.39 22.59
C THR A 244 35.84 -8.32 22.18
N LYS A 245 36.29 -7.28 21.47
CA LYS A 245 35.41 -6.21 20.95
C LYS A 245 34.34 -6.72 20.00
N LEU A 246 34.68 -7.66 19.12
CA LEU A 246 33.73 -8.27 18.19
C LEU A 246 32.67 -9.10 18.93
N THR A 247 33.06 -9.79 20.00
CA THR A 247 32.13 -10.59 20.81
C THR A 247 31.14 -9.69 21.56
N ASP A 248 31.62 -8.59 22.15
CA ASP A 248 30.77 -7.61 22.83
C ASP A 248 29.79 -6.95 21.84
N ALA A 249 30.28 -6.55 20.67
CA ALA A 249 29.47 -5.99 19.59
C ALA A 249 28.41 -6.98 19.08
N ALA A 250 28.75 -8.27 18.97
CA ALA A 250 27.80 -9.29 18.57
C ALA A 250 26.65 -9.44 19.57
N GLY A 251 26.92 -9.30 20.88
CA GLY A 251 25.88 -9.27 21.91
C GLY A 251 24.91 -8.10 21.71
N ILE A 252 25.45 -6.89 21.49
CA ILE A 252 24.64 -5.69 21.24
C ILE A 252 23.78 -5.84 19.98
N LEU A 253 24.36 -6.33 18.89
CA LEU A 253 23.62 -6.50 17.63
C LEU A 253 22.59 -7.64 17.69
N ALA A 254 22.78 -8.65 18.53
CA ALA A 254 21.82 -9.74 18.71
C ALA A 254 20.52 -9.27 19.37
N ASP A 255 20.58 -8.25 20.23
CA ASP A 255 19.42 -7.66 20.90
C ASP A 255 18.70 -6.60 20.02
N ALA A 256 19.38 -6.10 18.98
CA ALA A 256 18.83 -5.07 18.10
C ALA A 256 17.79 -5.65 17.12
N PRO A 257 16.60 -5.02 16.95
CA PRO A 257 15.54 -5.49 16.06
C PRO A 257 15.84 -5.20 14.57
N ILE A 258 16.89 -5.81 14.02
CA ILE A 258 17.31 -5.69 12.62
C ILE A 258 16.97 -6.98 11.87
N TYR A 259 16.20 -6.86 10.79
CA TYR A 259 15.88 -7.97 9.90
C TYR A 259 16.52 -7.73 8.53
N ILE A 260 17.17 -8.74 7.94
CA ILE A 260 17.88 -8.61 6.65
C ILE A 260 17.34 -9.63 5.65
N ASP A 261 17.07 -9.16 4.44
CA ASP A 261 16.70 -9.97 3.30
C ASP A 261 17.64 -9.68 2.13
N ASP A 262 18.37 -10.69 1.67
CA ASP A 262 19.32 -10.63 0.56
C ASP A 262 18.84 -11.33 -0.71
N THR A 263 17.52 -11.49 -0.88
CA THR A 263 16.92 -12.09 -2.08
C THR A 263 17.23 -11.22 -3.32
N PRO A 264 17.99 -11.73 -4.31
CA PRO A 264 18.34 -10.95 -5.50
C PRO A 264 17.13 -10.75 -6.42
N ASN A 265 17.14 -9.68 -7.21
CA ASN A 265 16.11 -9.37 -8.22
C ASN A 265 14.66 -9.32 -7.68
N MET A 266 14.47 -8.90 -6.43
CA MET A 266 13.15 -8.78 -5.81
C MET A 266 12.25 -7.76 -6.53
N GLY A 267 11.02 -8.16 -6.86
CA GLY A 267 10.00 -7.26 -7.39
C GLY A 267 9.43 -6.32 -6.32
N VAL A 268 8.96 -5.13 -6.70
CA VAL A 268 8.37 -4.14 -5.77
C VAL A 268 7.19 -4.71 -4.98
N LEU A 269 6.44 -5.65 -5.57
CA LEU A 269 5.31 -6.31 -4.91
C LEU A 269 5.76 -7.29 -3.83
N GLU A 270 6.85 -8.01 -4.07
CA GLU A 270 7.44 -8.93 -3.09
C GLU A 270 8.03 -8.16 -1.91
N LEU A 271 8.72 -7.03 -2.19
CA LEU A 271 9.22 -6.12 -1.16
C LEU A 271 8.10 -5.62 -0.24
N ARG A 272 6.94 -5.28 -0.80
CA ARG A 272 5.77 -4.83 -0.02
C ARG A 272 5.10 -5.94 0.80
N ALA A 273 5.24 -7.20 0.40
CA ALA A 273 4.57 -8.32 1.05
C ALA A 273 5.32 -8.82 2.29
N LYS A 274 6.63 -8.55 2.36
CA LYS A 274 7.49 -8.83 3.52
C LYS A 274 7.44 -7.69 4.53
#